data_AF-A0A212LQV1-F1
#
_entry.id   AF-A0A212LQV1-F1
#
_cell.length_a   1.000
_cell.length_b   1.000
_cell.length_c   1.000
_cell.angle_alpha   90.00
_cell.angle_beta   90.00
_cell.angle_gamma   90.00
#
_symmetry.space_group_name_H-M   'P 1'
#
loop_
_entity.id
_entity.type
_entity.pdbx_description
1 polymer ?
#
loop_
_entity_poly.entity_id
_entity_poly.type
_entity_poly.pdbx_seq_one_letter_code
_entity_poly.pdbx_strand_id
1 'polypeptide(L)'
;MIYTIGHRESYRRGLAEMQSTFFKLGKGEYKGEPYAGGAAFSSWDDAATYLVSTGHQDDYSVYGLMADWEADTEQLEGEPFRRLLRDAQIVSLP
;
A
#
# COMPACT_ATOMS: atom_id res chain seq x y z
N MET A 1 5.48 7.26 9.13
CA MET A 1 4.31 6.96 8.27
C MET A 1 4.83 6.74 6.86
N ILE A 2 4.47 5.62 6.26
CA ILE A 2 4.82 5.28 4.88
C ILE A 2 3.55 5.31 4.03
N TYR A 3 3.67 5.07 2.72
CA TYR A 3 2.58 5.25 1.78
C TYR A 3 2.32 4.00 0.95
N THR A 4 1.10 3.84 0.46
CA THR A 4 0.73 2.78 -0.48
C THR A 4 -0.19 3.34 -1.56
N ILE A 5 -0.34 2.61 -2.66
CA ILE A 5 -1.37 2.88 -3.65
C ILE A 5 -2.51 1.86 -3.52
N GLY A 6 -3.73 2.33 -3.76
CA GLY A 6 -4.94 1.51 -3.66
C GLY A 6 -6.03 2.00 -4.61
N HIS A 7 -6.92 1.07 -4.99
CA HIS A 7 -8.09 1.39 -5.81
C HIS A 7 -8.98 2.36 -5.05
N ARG A 8 -9.28 3.52 -5.66
CA ARG A 8 -9.88 4.67 -4.98
C ARG A 8 -11.23 4.33 -4.36
N GLU A 9 -12.11 3.67 -5.11
CA GLU A 9 -13.44 3.31 -4.64
C GLU A 9 -13.36 2.29 -3.49
N SER A 10 -12.55 1.24 -3.66
CA SER A 10 -12.44 0.14 -2.69
C SER A 10 -11.86 0.62 -1.37
N TYR A 11 -10.85 1.49 -1.42
CA TYR A 11 -10.18 2.01 -0.24
C TYR A 11 -11.03 3.05 0.49
N ARG A 12 -11.71 3.93 -0.25
CA ARG A 12 -12.66 4.88 0.37
C ARG A 12 -13.80 4.14 1.07
N ARG A 13 -14.35 3.11 0.43
CA ARG A 13 -15.39 2.26 1.04
C ARG A 13 -14.85 1.54 2.29
N GLY A 14 -13.69 0.89 2.19
CA GLY A 14 -13.06 0.23 3.33
C GLY A 14 -12.78 1.17 4.50
N LEU A 15 -12.23 2.35 4.25
CA LEU A 15 -11.97 3.35 5.29
C LEU A 15 -13.27 3.88 5.94
N ALA A 16 -14.35 4.04 5.16
CA ALA A 16 -15.64 4.49 5.69
C ALA A 16 -16.37 3.42 6.50
N GLU A 17 -16.36 2.17 6.04
CA GLU A 17 -17.15 1.07 6.61
C GLU A 17 -16.41 0.31 7.72
N MET A 18 -15.10 0.16 7.59
CA MET A 18 -14.29 -0.74 8.42
C MET A 18 -13.32 0.03 9.35
N GLN A 19 -13.08 1.31 9.10
CA GLN A 19 -12.21 2.20 9.90
C GLN A 19 -10.91 1.50 10.36
N SER A 20 -10.86 1.06 11.63
CA SER A 20 -9.70 0.45 12.27
C SER A 20 -9.38 -0.99 11.82
N THR A 21 -10.24 -1.61 11.01
CA THR A 21 -10.04 -2.99 10.53
C THR A 21 -9.69 -3.08 9.04
N PHE A 22 -9.37 -1.95 8.40
CA PHE A 22 -8.96 -1.94 6.99
C PHE A 22 -7.43 -1.96 6.83
N PHE A 23 -6.91 -3.07 6.33
CA PHE A 23 -5.47 -3.34 6.23
C PHE A 23 -5.01 -3.52 4.78
N LYS A 24 -3.76 -3.11 4.52
CA LYS A 24 -2.99 -3.55 3.36
C LYS A 24 -2.33 -4.87 3.72
N LEU A 25 -2.46 -5.87 2.85
CA LEU A 25 -1.87 -7.18 3.08
C LEU A 25 -0.34 -7.15 3.05
N GLY A 26 0.28 -7.79 4.02
CA GLY A 26 1.71 -8.13 4.04
C GLY A 26 2.00 -9.42 3.28
N LYS A 27 3.27 -9.84 3.32
CA LYS A 27 3.74 -11.10 2.75
C LYS A 27 3.05 -12.30 3.41
N GLY A 28 2.64 -13.27 2.60
CA GLY A 28 1.90 -14.43 3.08
C GLY A 28 1.27 -15.22 1.94
N GLU A 29 0.05 -15.69 2.15
CA GLU A 29 -0.75 -16.36 1.12
C GLU A 29 -1.98 -15.50 0.81
N TYR A 30 -2.28 -15.30 -0.48
CA TYR A 30 -3.50 -14.61 -0.92
C TYR A 30 -4.18 -15.44 -2.00
N LYS A 31 -5.40 -15.90 -1.72
CA LYS A 31 -6.20 -16.76 -2.61
C LYS A 31 -5.50 -18.08 -2.99
N GLY A 32 -4.79 -18.69 -2.04
CA GLY A 32 -4.10 -19.97 -2.26
C GLY A 32 -2.73 -19.85 -2.93
N GLU A 33 -2.28 -18.63 -3.24
CA GLU A 33 -1.00 -18.38 -3.91
C GLU A 33 -0.06 -17.57 -3.01
N PRO A 34 1.27 -17.81 -3.09
CA PRO A 34 2.25 -16.96 -2.42
C PRO A 34 2.09 -15.49 -2.81
N TYR A 35 1.97 -14.63 -1.81
CA TYR A 35 1.85 -13.19 -1.98
C TYR A 35 3.06 -12.48 -1.38
N ALA A 36 3.74 -11.68 -2.21
CA ALA A 36 4.95 -10.96 -1.81
C ALA A 36 4.68 -9.80 -0.85
N GLY A 37 3.41 -9.40 -0.67
CA GLY A 37 3.02 -8.23 0.11
C GLY A 37 2.63 -7.02 -0.74
N GLY A 38 1.88 -6.11 -0.12
CA GLY A 38 1.48 -4.85 -0.71
C GLY A 38 2.68 -3.93 -0.95
N ALA A 39 2.60 -3.13 -2.01
CA ALA A 39 3.60 -2.09 -2.29
C ALA A 39 3.57 -0.98 -1.23
N ALA A 40 4.75 -0.59 -0.76
CA ALA A 40 4.97 0.48 0.19
C ALA A 40 6.04 1.45 -0.34
N PHE A 41 5.83 2.74 -0.08
CA PHE A 41 6.69 3.83 -0.51
C PHE A 41 7.10 4.65 0.71
N SER A 42 8.36 5.09 0.76
CA SER A 42 8.90 5.92 1.85
C SER A 42 8.29 7.33 1.86
N SER A 43 7.87 7.85 0.70
CA SER A 43 7.29 9.18 0.56
C SER A 43 6.00 9.18 -0.28
N TRP A 44 5.20 10.23 -0.10
CA TRP A 44 4.00 10.46 -0.91
C TRP A 44 4.38 10.73 -2.38
N ASP A 45 5.43 11.52 -2.60
CA ASP A 45 5.89 11.91 -3.93
C ASP A 45 6.35 10.69 -4.75
N ASP A 46 7.02 9.71 -4.12
CA ASP A 46 7.41 8.47 -4.78
C ASP A 46 6.19 7.64 -5.19
N ALA A 47 5.19 7.54 -4.29
CA ALA A 47 3.95 6.83 -4.58
C ALA A 47 3.14 7.51 -5.70
N ALA A 48 3.07 8.84 -5.69
CA ALA A 48 2.40 9.63 -6.72
C ALA A 48 3.11 9.53 -8.07
N THR A 49 4.44 9.61 -8.07
CA THR A 49 5.26 9.44 -9.28
C THR A 49 5.08 8.06 -9.89
N TYR A 50 5.08 7.01 -9.06
CA TYR A 50 4.83 5.64 -9.50
C TYR A 50 3.40 5.46 -10.04
N LEU A 51 2.42 6.11 -9.43
CA LEU A 51 1.04 6.07 -9.89
C LEU A 51 0.89 6.68 -11.30
N VAL A 52 1.56 7.80 -11.55
CA VAL A 52 1.57 8.45 -12.87
C VAL A 52 2.34 7.61 -13.89
N SER A 53 3.49 7.06 -13.52
CA SER A 53 4.31 6.27 -14.45
C SER A 53 3.63 4.97 -14.90
N THR A 54 2.71 4.44 -14.11
CA THR A 54 1.92 3.25 -14.43
C THR A 54 0.59 3.57 -15.12
N GLY A 55 0.21 4.85 -15.25
CA GLY A 55 -1.03 5.26 -15.92
C GLY A 55 -2.31 4.96 -15.13
N HIS A 56 -2.21 4.71 -13.82
CA HIS A 56 -3.34 4.31 -12.97
C HIS A 56 -3.98 5.47 -12.20
N GLN A 57 -3.60 6.73 -12.48
CA GLN A 57 -4.08 7.91 -11.77
C GLN A 57 -5.62 8.09 -11.78
N ASP A 58 -6.30 7.51 -12.77
CA ASP A 58 -7.76 7.64 -12.89
C ASP A 58 -8.52 6.75 -11.90
N ASP A 59 -7.95 5.60 -11.50
CA ASP A 59 -8.64 4.62 -10.66
C ASP A 59 -7.99 4.43 -9.27
N TYR A 60 -6.72 4.80 -9.13
CA TYR A 60 -5.95 4.61 -7.91
C TYR A 60 -5.62 5.94 -7.23
N SER A 61 -5.24 5.87 -5.96
CA SER A 61 -4.81 7.02 -5.16
C SER A 61 -3.77 6.61 -4.13
N VAL A 62 -3.02 7.59 -3.63
CA VAL A 62 -2.04 7.40 -2.55
C VAL A 62 -2.77 7.43 -1.21
N TYR A 63 -2.40 6.52 -0.32
CA TYR A 63 -2.92 6.41 1.05
C TYR A 63 -1.76 6.31 2.04
N GLY A 64 -2.02 6.73 3.28
CA GLY A 64 -1.08 6.51 4.37
C GLY A 64 -1.15 5.07 4.85
N LEU A 65 -0.04 4.60 5.40
CA LEU A 65 0.10 3.26 5.94
C LEU A 65 0.83 3.31 7.30
N MET A 66 0.20 2.71 8.31
CA MET A 66 0.74 2.60 9.67
C MET A 66 1.74 1.45 9.75
N ALA A 67 2.92 1.68 9.21
CA ALA A 67 4.05 0.75 9.21
C ALA A 67 5.38 1.51 9.32
N ASP A 68 6.40 0.82 9.81
CA ASP A 68 7.77 1.27 9.84
C ASP A 68 8.52 0.89 8.56
N TRP A 69 9.24 1.85 7.95
CA TRP A 69 9.90 1.62 6.67
C TRP A 69 10.99 0.54 6.75
N GLU A 70 11.79 0.53 7.81
CA GLU A 70 12.94 -0.38 7.90
C GLU A 70 12.57 -1.73 8.51
N ALA A 71 11.62 -1.76 9.45
CA ALA A 71 11.22 -2.99 10.13
C ALA A 71 10.10 -3.76 9.41
N ASP A 72 9.22 -3.08 8.68
CA ASP A 72 7.99 -3.69 8.13
C ASP A 72 8.01 -3.85 6.61
N THR A 73 9.13 -3.52 5.96
CA THR A 73 9.24 -3.63 4.51
C THR A 73 10.54 -4.28 4.06
N GLU A 74 10.50 -4.94 2.90
CA GLU A 74 11.68 -5.48 2.22
C GLU A 74 11.77 -4.95 0.79
N GLN A 75 13.00 -4.68 0.33
CA GLN A 75 13.25 -4.34 -1.05
C GLN A 75 13.43 -5.63 -1.86
N LEU A 76 12.62 -5.81 -2.91
CA LEU A 76 12.85 -6.87 -3.90
C LEU A 76 13.63 -6.34 -5.10
N GLU A 77 14.42 -7.20 -5.73
CA GLU A 77 15.20 -6.84 -6.92
C GLU A 77 14.28 -6.43 -8.07
N GLY A 78 14.56 -5.27 -8.68
CA GLY A 78 13.81 -4.75 -9.82
C GLY A 78 12.52 -3.97 -9.48
N GLU A 79 12.12 -3.90 -8.21
CA GLU A 79 10.93 -3.15 -7.81
C GLU A 79 11.28 -1.71 -7.41
N PRO A 80 10.54 -0.68 -7.88
CA PRO A 80 10.76 0.72 -7.49
C PRO A 80 10.14 1.08 -6.13
N PHE A 81 9.63 0.09 -5.40
CA PHE A 81 8.99 0.21 -4.10
C PHE A 81 9.40 -0.98 -3.23
N ARG A 82 9.08 -0.94 -1.94
CA ARG A 82 9.27 -2.08 -1.03
C ARG A 82 7.98 -2.85 -0.84
N ARG A 83 8.10 -4.11 -0.41
CA ARG A 83 6.98 -5.00 -0.07
C ARG A 83 6.74 -5.01 1.42
N LEU A 84 5.48 -5.01 1.85
CA LEU A 84 5.13 -5.17 3.25
C LEU A 84 5.39 -6.59 3.74
N LEU A 85 6.07 -6.71 4.88
CA LEU A 85 6.34 -7.99 5.55
C LEU A 85 5.15 -8.49 6.38
N ARG A 86 4.31 -7.57 6.86
CA ARG A 86 3.10 -7.86 7.66
C ARG A 86 1.96 -6.92 7.29
N ASP A 87 0.74 -7.32 7.63
CA ASP A 87 -0.44 -6.49 7.42
C ASP A 87 -0.30 -5.16 8.15
N ALA A 88 -0.66 -4.08 7.48
CA ALA A 88 -0.52 -2.72 8.01
C ALA A 88 -1.80 -1.92 7.78
N GLN A 89 -2.20 -1.14 8.78
CA GLN A 89 -3.44 -0.38 8.73
C GLN A 89 -3.34 0.74 7.69
N ILE A 90 -4.36 0.84 6.83
CA ILE A 90 -4.49 1.91 5.85
C ILE A 90 -5.15 3.11 6.54
N VAL A 91 -4.64 4.32 6.27
CA VAL A 91 -5.21 5.57 6.79
C VAL A 91 -5.45 6.59 5.66
N SER A 92 -6.46 7.43 5.81
CA SER A 92 -6.66 8.57 4.91
C SER A 92 -5.59 9.62 5.12
N LEU A 93 -5.18 10.27 4.04
CA LEU A 93 -4.35 11.47 4.10
C LEU A 93 -5.28 12.68 4.34
N PRO A 94 -4.80 13.73 5.06
CA PRO A 94 -5.56 14.96 5.27
C PRO A 94 -5.83 15.73 3.97
#